data_AF-A0A5K1JZY4-F1
#
_entry.id   AF-A0A5K1JZY4-F1
#
_cell.length_a   1.000
_cell.length_b   1.000
_cell.length_c   1.000
_cell.angle_alpha   90.00
_cell.angle_beta   90.00
_cell.angle_gamma   90.00
#
_symmetry.space_group_name_H-M   'P 1'
#
loop_
_entity.id
_entity.type
_entity.pdbx_description
1 polymer ?
#
loop_
_entity_poly.entity_id
_entity_poly.type
_entity_poly.pdbx_seq_one_letter_code
_entity_poly.pdbx_strand_id
1 'polypeptide(L)'
;MMEVDHDVELQTLPDILASTSKDILSTSLSSPDAAPYIAHLTSLSLPELEAEPTELSSSSAQLTNALTTLCYTSYPTFLSLHATTSTLSSSIDSLSSSLSSWLSTLPTLESSARTFAADSRSLLASRRKAALVLEHHDKLHDVLSIPMLLETSVRNHNYADALLLAQHASSLATRFPSNPLIQSVKADCDARVHSMLAQLLRVLHEQAKLPALFRAVGFLRKMDVLSEQELALAFLSGRSSYLDGSLRVLEAEKKGMDGEVSVERERESQARYLKSTPPFSSTPPRERNLHRRNSMFC
;
A
#
# COMPACT_ATOMS: atom_id res chain seq x y z
N MET A 1 -72.29 -86.19 -49.97
CA MET A 1 -70.97 -85.88 -49.38
C MET A 1 -70.73 -84.41 -49.66
N MET A 2 -70.41 -83.66 -48.60
CA MET A 2 -70.07 -82.23 -48.51
C MET A 2 -71.23 -81.22 -48.44
N GLU A 3 -71.43 -80.79 -47.19
CA GLU A 3 -71.87 -79.48 -46.72
C GLU A 3 -71.21 -78.33 -47.51
N VAL A 4 -71.97 -77.26 -47.74
CA VAL A 4 -71.45 -75.89 -47.65
C VAL A 4 -72.56 -75.04 -47.03
N ASP A 5 -72.31 -74.58 -45.81
CA ASP A 5 -73.04 -73.58 -45.06
C ASP A 5 -73.50 -72.42 -45.94
N HIS A 6 -74.81 -72.17 -45.96
CA HIS A 6 -75.30 -70.83 -46.19
C HIS A 6 -75.54 -70.23 -44.80
N ASP A 7 -74.43 -69.84 -44.17
CA ASP A 7 -74.45 -68.85 -43.11
C ASP A 7 -75.13 -67.60 -43.68
N VAL A 8 -76.43 -67.51 -43.45
CA VAL A 8 -77.16 -66.25 -43.51
C VAL A 8 -76.57 -65.44 -42.36
N GLU A 9 -75.48 -64.74 -42.68
CA GLU A 9 -74.86 -63.75 -41.83
C GLU A 9 -75.98 -62.77 -41.46
N LEU A 10 -76.57 -62.97 -40.27
CA LEU A 10 -77.57 -62.08 -39.73
C LEU A 10 -76.93 -60.71 -39.69
N GLN A 11 -77.32 -59.83 -40.61
CA GLN A 11 -76.98 -58.43 -40.57
C GLN A 11 -77.23 -57.95 -39.14
N THR A 12 -76.15 -57.61 -38.46
CA THR A 12 -76.25 -57.20 -37.06
C THR A 12 -77.06 -55.90 -37.03
N LEU A 13 -78.01 -55.79 -36.10
CA LEU A 13 -78.83 -54.59 -35.87
C LEU A 13 -78.09 -53.24 -36.01
N PRO A 14 -76.82 -53.08 -35.59
CA PRO A 14 -76.06 -51.85 -35.85
C PRO A 14 -75.87 -51.51 -37.33
N ASP A 15 -75.67 -52.48 -38.24
CA ASP A 15 -75.55 -52.23 -39.69
C ASP A 15 -76.89 -51.80 -40.31
N ILE A 16 -78.00 -52.38 -39.83
CA ILE A 16 -79.36 -52.04 -40.31
C ILE A 16 -79.75 -50.63 -39.83
N LEU A 17 -79.43 -50.28 -38.58
CA LEU A 17 -79.69 -48.95 -38.01
C LEU A 17 -78.78 -47.87 -38.63
N ALA A 18 -77.51 -48.18 -38.91
CA ALA A 18 -76.58 -47.29 -39.59
C ALA A 18 -76.97 -47.03 -41.06
N SER A 19 -77.57 -48.00 -41.75
CA SER A 19 -78.04 -47.83 -43.14
C SER A 19 -79.34 -47.02 -43.27
N THR A 20 -80.18 -47.01 -42.22
CA THR A 20 -81.53 -46.41 -42.25
C THR A 20 -81.55 -44.92 -41.86
N SER A 21 -80.57 -44.43 -41.08
CA SER A 21 -80.64 -43.09 -40.48
C SER A 21 -79.42 -42.22 -40.78
N LYS A 22 -79.71 -40.96 -41.13
CA LYS A 22 -78.78 -39.93 -41.64
C LYS A 22 -77.60 -39.69 -40.67
N ASP A 23 -76.37 -39.82 -41.20
CA ASP A 23 -74.99 -39.44 -40.79
C ASP A 23 -74.62 -39.09 -39.31
N ILE A 24 -75.52 -38.59 -38.48
CA ILE A 24 -75.24 -38.16 -37.10
C ILE A 24 -75.18 -39.36 -36.13
N LEU A 25 -75.97 -40.41 -36.36
CA LEU A 25 -75.97 -41.60 -35.51
C LEU A 25 -74.74 -42.49 -35.75
N SER A 26 -74.17 -42.49 -36.96
CA SER A 26 -73.04 -43.35 -37.34
C SER A 26 -71.79 -43.09 -36.50
N THR A 27 -71.50 -41.83 -36.18
CA THR A 27 -70.34 -41.46 -35.35
C THR A 27 -70.57 -41.76 -33.87
N SER A 28 -71.81 -41.63 -33.38
CA SER A 28 -72.15 -41.88 -31.98
C SER A 28 -72.22 -43.38 -31.66
N LEU A 29 -72.64 -44.21 -32.62
CA LEU A 29 -72.72 -45.66 -32.48
C LEU A 29 -71.35 -46.36 -32.58
N SER A 30 -70.34 -45.67 -33.12
CA SER A 30 -68.95 -46.17 -33.22
C SER A 30 -68.13 -45.90 -31.93
N SER A 31 -68.69 -45.18 -30.96
CA SER A 31 -68.07 -44.96 -29.64
C SER A 31 -68.01 -46.27 -28.84
N PRO A 32 -66.92 -46.59 -28.12
CA PRO A 32 -66.79 -47.84 -27.36
C PRO A 32 -67.83 -48.02 -26.25
N ASP A 33 -68.45 -46.93 -25.78
CA ASP A 33 -69.57 -46.95 -24.82
C ASP A 33 -70.93 -47.29 -25.47
N ALA A 34 -71.04 -47.22 -26.81
CA ALA A 34 -72.28 -47.51 -27.52
C ALA A 34 -72.55 -49.03 -27.62
N ALA A 35 -71.50 -49.85 -27.72
CA ALA A 35 -71.62 -51.30 -27.83
C ALA A 35 -72.37 -51.98 -26.65
N PRO A 36 -72.07 -51.70 -25.36
CA PRO A 36 -72.82 -52.28 -24.24
C PRO A 36 -74.25 -51.74 -24.14
N TYR A 37 -74.48 -50.48 -24.54
CA TYR A 37 -75.80 -49.88 -24.56
C TYR A 37 -76.69 -50.54 -25.63
N ILE A 38 -76.15 -50.80 -26.83
CA ILE A 38 -76.87 -51.52 -27.90
C ILE A 38 -77.22 -52.95 -27.46
N ALA A 39 -76.32 -53.65 -26.76
CA ALA A 39 -76.62 -54.98 -26.21
C ALA A 39 -77.78 -54.93 -25.19
N HIS A 40 -77.84 -53.87 -24.37
CA HIS A 40 -78.94 -53.64 -23.43
C HIS A 40 -80.28 -53.39 -24.16
N LEU A 41 -80.29 -52.57 -25.21
CA LEU A 41 -81.47 -52.33 -26.06
C LEU A 41 -82.06 -53.61 -26.65
N THR A 42 -81.19 -54.54 -27.07
CA THR A 42 -81.63 -55.82 -27.66
C THR A 42 -82.19 -56.82 -26.64
N SER A 43 -81.96 -56.59 -25.35
CA SER A 43 -82.44 -57.46 -24.27
C SER A 43 -83.78 -57.01 -23.65
N LEU A 44 -84.29 -55.85 -24.07
CA LEU A 44 -85.44 -55.18 -23.47
C LEU A 44 -86.75 -55.49 -24.23
N SER A 45 -87.88 -55.50 -23.52
CA SER A 45 -89.18 -55.83 -24.11
C SER A 45 -89.76 -54.67 -24.95
N LEU A 46 -90.56 -54.97 -25.99
CA LEU A 46 -91.11 -53.96 -26.92
C LEU A 46 -91.82 -52.75 -26.25
N PRO A 47 -92.64 -52.89 -25.17
CA PRO A 47 -93.27 -51.73 -24.52
C PRO A 47 -92.28 -50.85 -23.73
N GLU A 48 -91.14 -51.42 -23.37
CA GLU A 48 -90.12 -50.81 -22.51
C GLU A 48 -89.08 -50.07 -23.38
N LEU A 49 -88.82 -50.58 -24.58
CA LEU A 49 -88.07 -49.90 -25.64
C LEU A 49 -88.79 -48.64 -26.16
N GLU A 50 -90.13 -48.63 -26.19
CA GLU A 50 -90.90 -47.44 -26.58
C GLU A 50 -90.87 -46.35 -25.49
N ALA A 51 -90.74 -46.74 -24.22
CA ALA A 51 -90.61 -45.83 -23.07
C ALA A 51 -89.16 -45.33 -22.85
N GLU A 52 -88.16 -46.10 -23.26
CA GLU A 52 -86.74 -45.79 -23.11
C GLU A 52 -86.30 -44.42 -23.69
N PRO A 53 -86.70 -43.98 -24.91
CA PRO A 53 -86.31 -42.65 -25.39
C PRO A 53 -86.87 -41.53 -24.51
N THR A 54 -88.05 -41.73 -23.91
CA THR A 54 -88.62 -40.77 -22.97
C THR A 54 -87.90 -40.79 -21.62
N GLU A 55 -87.47 -41.95 -21.12
CA GLU A 55 -86.65 -42.05 -19.91
C GLU A 55 -85.24 -41.49 -20.12
N LEU A 56 -84.61 -41.75 -21.26
CA LEU A 56 -83.28 -41.24 -21.61
C LEU A 56 -83.30 -39.73 -21.80
N SER A 57 -84.32 -39.20 -22.49
CA SER A 57 -84.54 -37.76 -22.62
C SER A 57 -84.78 -37.11 -21.26
N SER A 58 -85.58 -37.75 -20.39
CA SER A 58 -85.80 -37.31 -19.01
C SER A 58 -84.51 -37.32 -18.19
N SER A 59 -83.72 -38.39 -18.26
CA SER A 59 -82.43 -38.53 -17.56
C SER A 59 -81.39 -37.54 -18.06
N SER A 60 -81.30 -37.32 -19.38
CA SER A 60 -80.44 -36.30 -19.98
C SER A 60 -80.87 -34.90 -19.54
N ALA A 61 -82.17 -34.60 -19.55
CA ALA A 61 -82.72 -33.34 -19.04
C ALA A 61 -82.45 -33.17 -17.53
N GLN A 62 -82.50 -34.24 -16.75
CA GLN A 62 -82.16 -34.23 -15.32
C GLN A 62 -80.66 -34.01 -15.10
N LEU A 63 -79.78 -34.68 -15.84
CA LEU A 63 -78.32 -34.52 -15.75
C LEU A 63 -77.88 -33.13 -16.20
N THR A 64 -78.46 -32.61 -17.28
CA THR A 64 -78.18 -31.25 -17.75
C THR A 64 -78.72 -30.20 -16.78
N ASN A 65 -79.89 -30.39 -16.19
CA ASN A 65 -80.38 -29.54 -15.10
C ASN A 65 -79.51 -29.65 -13.84
N ALA A 66 -79.04 -30.85 -13.49
CA ALA A 66 -78.14 -31.07 -12.35
C ALA A 66 -76.77 -30.41 -12.60
N LEU A 67 -76.22 -30.54 -13.80
CA LEU A 67 -74.96 -29.93 -14.20
C LEU A 67 -75.08 -28.42 -14.27
N THR A 68 -76.14 -27.87 -14.86
CA THR A 68 -76.38 -26.42 -14.87
C THR A 68 -76.61 -25.89 -13.46
N THR A 69 -77.37 -26.58 -12.62
CA THR A 69 -77.55 -26.22 -11.21
C THR A 69 -76.21 -26.28 -10.46
N LEU A 70 -75.39 -27.30 -10.70
CA LEU A 70 -74.05 -27.40 -10.13
C LEU A 70 -73.17 -26.24 -10.62
N CYS A 71 -73.11 -25.99 -11.92
CA CYS A 71 -72.36 -24.89 -12.50
C CYS A 71 -72.83 -23.53 -11.98
N TYR A 72 -74.13 -23.29 -11.78
CA TYR A 72 -74.64 -22.03 -11.21
C TYR A 72 -74.34 -21.91 -9.72
N THR A 73 -74.49 -22.99 -8.95
CA THR A 73 -74.26 -22.99 -7.50
C THR A 73 -72.78 -22.93 -7.15
N SER A 74 -71.92 -23.57 -7.94
CA SER A 74 -70.47 -23.62 -7.77
C SER A 74 -69.70 -22.69 -8.71
N TYR A 75 -70.39 -21.83 -9.47
CA TYR A 75 -69.75 -20.77 -10.26
C TYR A 75 -68.77 -19.90 -9.44
N PRO A 76 -69.13 -19.40 -8.23
CA PRO A 76 -68.20 -18.57 -7.45
C PRO A 76 -66.97 -19.33 -6.98
N THR A 77 -67.05 -20.66 -6.77
CA THR A 77 -65.88 -21.46 -6.40
C THR A 77 -64.98 -21.73 -7.60
N PHE A 78 -65.54 -21.93 -8.81
CA PHE A 78 -64.72 -22.00 -10.02
C PHE A 78 -64.03 -20.67 -10.34
N LEU A 79 -64.73 -19.55 -10.14
CA LEU A 79 -64.15 -18.22 -10.37
C LEU A 79 -63.05 -17.90 -9.35
N SER A 80 -63.25 -18.24 -8.06
CA SER A 80 -62.23 -18.06 -7.04
C SER A 80 -61.05 -19.01 -7.25
N LEU A 81 -61.28 -20.26 -7.66
CA LEU A 81 -60.22 -21.21 -8.01
C LEU A 81 -59.40 -20.74 -9.21
N HIS A 82 -60.05 -20.21 -10.25
CA HIS A 82 -59.36 -19.64 -11.39
C HIS A 82 -58.55 -18.40 -10.98
N ALA A 83 -59.13 -17.51 -10.17
CA ALA A 83 -58.43 -16.33 -9.66
C ALA A 83 -57.21 -16.72 -8.82
N THR A 84 -57.34 -17.66 -7.87
CA THR A 84 -56.22 -18.12 -7.04
C THR A 84 -55.16 -18.84 -7.88
N THR A 85 -55.57 -19.65 -8.86
CA THR A 85 -54.64 -20.33 -9.78
C THR A 85 -53.87 -19.34 -10.65
N SER A 86 -54.54 -18.30 -11.16
CA SER A 86 -53.89 -17.23 -11.93
C SER A 86 -52.93 -16.40 -11.08
N THR A 87 -53.33 -16.04 -9.84
CA THR A 87 -52.42 -15.37 -8.90
C THR A 87 -51.23 -16.25 -8.52
N LEU A 88 -51.45 -17.57 -8.37
CA LEU A 88 -50.40 -18.51 -8.06
C LEU A 88 -49.41 -18.60 -9.23
N SER A 89 -49.90 -18.75 -10.47
CA SER A 89 -49.05 -18.79 -11.66
C SER A 89 -48.19 -17.52 -11.78
N SER A 90 -48.80 -16.34 -11.66
CA SER A 90 -48.05 -15.08 -11.75
C SER A 90 -47.04 -14.90 -10.60
N SER A 91 -47.35 -15.36 -9.38
CA SER A 91 -46.41 -15.35 -8.27
C SER A 91 -45.23 -16.30 -8.50
N ILE A 92 -45.47 -17.47 -9.10
CA ILE A 92 -44.43 -18.43 -9.49
C ILE A 92 -43.55 -17.84 -10.59
N ASP A 93 -44.12 -17.18 -11.59
CA ASP A 93 -43.36 -16.50 -12.65
C ASP A 93 -42.51 -15.36 -12.10
N SER A 94 -43.05 -14.57 -11.18
CA SER A 94 -42.32 -13.51 -10.46
C SER A 94 -41.18 -14.08 -9.61
N LEU A 95 -41.42 -15.21 -8.92
CA LEU A 95 -40.40 -15.90 -8.14
C LEU A 95 -39.32 -16.51 -9.03
N SER A 96 -39.69 -17.09 -10.16
CA SER A 96 -38.77 -17.64 -11.16
C SER A 96 -37.88 -16.56 -11.76
N SER A 97 -38.45 -15.41 -12.14
CA SER A 97 -37.68 -14.28 -12.66
C SER A 97 -36.76 -13.68 -11.60
N SER A 98 -37.23 -13.55 -10.35
CA SER A 98 -36.39 -13.11 -9.22
C SER A 98 -35.24 -14.07 -8.96
N LEU A 99 -35.50 -15.39 -8.95
CA LEU A 99 -34.48 -16.42 -8.77
C LEU A 99 -33.46 -16.40 -9.91
N SER A 100 -33.92 -16.21 -11.16
CA SER A 100 -33.05 -16.08 -12.32
C SER A 100 -32.15 -14.83 -12.23
N SER A 101 -32.71 -13.70 -11.78
CA SER A 101 -31.93 -12.48 -11.53
C SER A 101 -30.89 -12.70 -10.43
N TRP A 102 -31.26 -13.41 -9.35
CA TRP A 102 -30.35 -13.74 -8.25
C TRP A 102 -29.23 -14.69 -8.70
N LEU A 103 -29.56 -15.69 -9.52
CA LEU A 103 -28.59 -16.61 -10.09
C LEU A 103 -27.60 -15.89 -11.01
N SER A 104 -28.03 -14.85 -11.72
CA SER A 104 -27.14 -14.02 -12.54
C SER A 104 -26.30 -13.01 -11.74
N THR A 105 -26.75 -12.57 -10.56
CA THR A 105 -26.04 -11.60 -9.70
C THR A 105 -25.11 -12.26 -8.69
N LEU A 106 -25.35 -13.51 -8.31
CA LEU A 106 -24.47 -14.27 -7.43
C LEU A 106 -23.02 -14.38 -7.94
N PRO A 107 -22.74 -14.68 -9.23
CA PRO A 107 -21.37 -14.71 -9.72
C PRO A 107 -20.71 -13.32 -9.75
N THR A 108 -21.47 -12.24 -9.97
CA THR A 108 -20.91 -10.88 -9.91
C THR A 108 -20.57 -10.51 -8.46
N LEU A 109 -21.42 -10.86 -7.50
CA LEU A 109 -21.13 -10.72 -6.07
C LEU A 109 -19.92 -11.55 -5.65
N GLU A 110 -19.82 -12.80 -6.10
CA GLU A 110 -18.66 -13.65 -5.81
C GLU A 110 -17.37 -13.05 -6.38
N SER A 111 -17.41 -12.59 -7.63
CA SER A 111 -16.24 -11.98 -8.29
C SER A 111 -15.78 -10.71 -7.55
N SER A 112 -16.71 -9.84 -7.14
CA SER A 112 -16.41 -8.60 -6.40
C SER A 112 -15.93 -8.89 -4.97
N ALA A 113 -16.46 -9.91 -4.30
CA ALA A 113 -15.95 -10.36 -3.00
C ALA A 113 -14.54 -10.93 -3.13
N ARG A 114 -14.24 -11.67 -4.21
CA ARG A 114 -12.89 -12.19 -4.50
C ARG A 114 -11.88 -11.08 -4.79
N THR A 115 -12.25 -10.07 -5.59
CA THR A 115 -11.37 -8.91 -5.84
C THR A 115 -11.15 -8.10 -4.57
N PHE A 116 -12.21 -7.81 -3.81
CA PHE A 116 -12.10 -7.15 -2.51
C PHE A 116 -11.20 -7.93 -1.53
N ALA A 117 -11.31 -9.25 -1.48
CA ALA A 117 -10.45 -10.10 -0.66
C ALA A 117 -8.98 -10.07 -1.12
N ALA A 118 -8.71 -9.99 -2.43
CA ALA A 118 -7.35 -9.86 -2.96
C ALA A 118 -6.75 -8.48 -2.63
N ASP A 119 -7.50 -7.41 -2.84
CA ASP A 119 -7.07 -6.04 -2.60
C ASP A 119 -6.84 -5.78 -1.10
N SER A 120 -7.79 -6.22 -0.26
CA SER A 120 -7.69 -6.08 1.20
C SER A 120 -6.48 -6.83 1.78
N ARG A 121 -6.07 -7.97 1.21
CA ARG A 121 -4.83 -8.66 1.64
C ARG A 121 -3.58 -7.79 1.42
N SER A 122 -3.48 -7.12 0.28
CA SER A 122 -2.34 -6.23 0.01
C SER A 122 -2.33 -5.02 0.96
N LEU A 123 -3.50 -4.44 1.24
CA LEU A 123 -3.65 -3.34 2.17
C LEU A 123 -3.33 -3.77 3.61
N LEU A 124 -3.81 -4.94 4.02
CA LEU A 124 -3.51 -5.52 5.34
C LEU A 124 -2.02 -5.84 5.47
N ALA A 125 -1.36 -6.33 4.42
CA ALA A 125 0.09 -6.54 4.43
C ALA A 125 0.85 -5.21 4.60
N SER A 126 0.42 -4.14 3.91
CA SER A 126 0.98 -2.80 4.08
C SER A 126 0.75 -2.26 5.49
N ARG A 127 -0.48 -2.38 6.02
CA ARG A 127 -0.82 -1.99 7.40
C ARG A 127 -0.04 -2.78 8.44
N ARG A 128 0.18 -4.08 8.23
CA ARG A 128 1.02 -4.91 9.11
C ARG A 128 2.47 -4.44 9.11
N LYS A 129 3.03 -4.13 7.94
CA LYS A 129 4.39 -3.54 7.84
C LYS A 129 4.45 -2.19 8.55
N ALA A 130 3.48 -1.32 8.34
CA ALA A 130 3.43 -0.01 9.00
C ALA A 130 3.27 -0.14 10.53
N ALA A 131 2.43 -1.05 11.00
CA ALA A 131 2.26 -1.34 12.42
C ALA A 131 3.55 -1.89 13.05
N LEU A 132 4.25 -2.80 12.36
CA LEU A 132 5.53 -3.33 12.81
C LEU A 132 6.61 -2.24 12.91
N VAL A 133 6.65 -1.32 11.94
CA VAL A 133 7.56 -0.17 11.98
C VAL A 133 7.19 0.75 13.14
N LEU A 134 5.91 0.99 13.40
CA LEU A 134 5.45 1.85 14.49
C LEU A 134 5.78 1.23 15.86
N GLU A 135 5.62 -0.09 16.01
CA GLU A 135 5.97 -0.81 17.24
C GLU A 135 7.49 -0.78 17.54
N HIS A 136 8.32 -0.79 16.50
CA HIS A 136 9.78 -0.79 16.65
C HIS A 136 10.43 0.56 16.31
N HIS A 137 9.63 1.63 16.18
CA HIS A 137 10.09 2.93 15.75
C HIS A 137 11.17 3.49 16.67
N ASP A 138 10.97 3.40 18.00
CA ASP A 138 11.92 3.93 18.98
C ASP A 138 13.29 3.26 18.85
N LYS A 139 13.32 1.93 18.70
CA LYS A 139 14.57 1.17 18.52
C LYS A 139 15.27 1.52 17.20
N LEU A 140 14.49 1.75 16.14
CA LEU A 140 15.03 2.19 14.86
C LEU A 140 15.59 3.61 14.96
N HIS A 141 14.88 4.50 15.65
CA HIS A 141 15.33 5.85 15.92
C HIS A 141 16.63 5.85 16.72
N ASP A 142 16.73 5.03 17.76
CA ASP A 142 17.95 4.88 18.56
C ASP A 142 19.15 4.50 17.67
N VAL A 143 18.99 3.47 16.82
CA VAL A 143 20.05 3.03 15.89
C VAL A 143 20.42 4.12 14.90
N LEU A 144 19.44 4.82 14.32
CA LEU A 144 19.67 5.90 13.36
C LEU A 144 20.24 7.17 14.00
N SER A 145 20.07 7.34 15.32
CA SER A 145 20.60 8.47 16.06
C SER A 145 22.08 8.32 16.45
N ILE A 146 22.63 7.10 16.41
CA ILE A 146 24.03 6.82 16.83
C ILE A 146 25.06 7.74 16.14
N PRO A 147 25.05 7.93 14.80
CA PRO A 147 26.02 8.81 14.15
C PRO A 147 25.91 10.27 14.60
N MET A 148 24.68 10.75 14.85
CA MET A 148 24.43 12.12 15.33
C MET A 148 24.88 12.30 16.79
N LEU A 149 24.63 11.29 17.62
CA LEU A 149 25.10 11.26 19.00
C LEU A 149 26.64 11.22 19.05
N LEU A 150 27.25 10.42 18.19
CA LEU A 150 28.70 10.33 18.02
C LEU A 150 29.30 11.69 17.62
N GLU A 151 28.72 12.36 16.63
CA GLU A 151 29.15 13.70 16.20
C GLU A 151 29.06 14.73 17.34
N THR A 152 27.99 14.66 18.13
CA THR A 152 27.80 15.55 19.29
C THR A 152 28.81 15.26 20.41
N SER A 153 29.09 13.98 20.70
CA SER A 153 30.10 13.58 21.69
C SER A 153 31.51 14.00 21.28
N VAL A 154 31.85 13.89 19.99
CA VAL A 154 33.11 14.38 19.44
C VAL A 154 33.22 15.89 19.61
N ARG A 155 32.17 16.65 19.27
CA ARG A 155 32.14 18.11 19.46
C ARG A 155 32.26 18.52 20.94
N ASN A 156 31.68 17.75 21.85
CA ASN A 156 31.74 18.00 23.30
C ASN A 156 33.06 17.52 23.94
N HIS A 157 33.98 16.94 23.17
CA HIS A 157 35.27 16.41 23.63
C HIS A 157 35.14 15.20 24.57
N ASN A 158 33.99 14.53 24.55
CA ASN A 158 33.71 13.28 25.27
C ASN A 158 34.13 12.07 24.42
N TYR A 159 35.44 11.90 24.22
CA TYR A 159 35.98 10.87 23.32
C TYR A 159 35.78 9.42 23.80
N ALA A 160 35.62 9.21 25.11
CA ALA A 160 35.38 7.87 25.66
C ALA A 160 34.01 7.31 25.21
N ASP A 161 32.95 8.11 25.35
CA ASP A 161 31.59 7.74 24.94
C ASP A 161 31.50 7.59 23.42
N ALA A 162 32.17 8.47 22.68
CA ALA A 162 32.27 8.39 21.22
C ALA A 162 32.85 7.04 20.74
N LEU A 163 33.91 6.56 21.39
CA LEU A 163 34.51 5.26 21.03
C LEU A 163 33.60 4.08 21.34
N LEU A 164 32.87 4.13 22.47
CA LEU A 164 31.89 3.10 22.80
C LEU A 164 30.75 3.05 21.78
N LEU A 165 30.26 4.20 21.32
CA LEU A 165 29.24 4.29 20.27
C LEU A 165 29.74 3.74 18.94
N ALA A 166 30.99 4.04 18.56
CA ALA A 166 31.61 3.50 17.35
C ALA A 166 31.80 1.97 17.42
N GLN A 167 32.19 1.43 18.57
CA GLN A 167 32.28 -0.01 18.80
C GLN A 167 30.90 -0.67 18.73
N HIS A 168 29.87 -0.04 19.30
CA HIS A 168 28.50 -0.52 19.24
C HIS A 168 27.98 -0.55 17.79
N ALA A 169 28.22 0.50 17.01
CA ALA A 169 27.87 0.54 15.58
C ALA A 169 28.60 -0.55 14.78
N SER A 170 29.88 -0.79 15.07
CA SER A 170 30.67 -1.86 14.46
C SER A 170 30.13 -3.26 14.80
N SER A 171 29.82 -3.50 16.09
CA SER A 171 29.20 -4.75 16.54
C SER A 171 27.84 -4.98 15.86
N LEU A 172 27.02 -3.94 15.76
CA LEU A 172 25.73 -4.02 15.07
C LEU A 172 25.89 -4.39 13.58
N ALA A 173 26.86 -3.81 12.89
CA ALA A 173 27.16 -4.13 11.49
C ALA A 173 27.66 -5.58 11.30
N THR A 174 28.45 -6.11 12.25
CA THR A 174 28.86 -7.53 12.19
C THR A 174 27.70 -8.48 12.45
N ARG A 175 26.74 -8.10 13.29
CA ARG A 175 25.55 -8.91 13.62
C ARG A 175 24.53 -8.94 12.47
N PHE A 176 24.46 -7.87 11.67
CA PHE A 176 23.51 -7.74 10.57
C PHE A 176 24.19 -7.36 9.24
N PRO A 177 25.00 -8.26 8.66
CA PRO A 177 25.80 -7.96 7.47
C PRO A 177 24.96 -7.72 6.21
N SER A 178 23.79 -8.35 6.11
CA SER A 178 22.91 -8.28 4.93
C SER A 178 22.07 -7.00 4.84
N ASN A 179 21.99 -6.18 5.90
CA ASN A 179 21.12 -5.00 5.91
C ASN A 179 21.87 -3.75 5.45
N PRO A 180 21.50 -3.12 4.32
CA PRO A 180 22.20 -1.96 3.79
C PRO A 180 22.11 -0.71 4.69
N LEU A 181 21.03 -0.55 5.45
CA LEU A 181 20.85 0.60 6.35
C LEU A 181 21.84 0.58 7.52
N ILE A 182 22.14 -0.62 8.04
CA ILE A 182 23.11 -0.75 9.13
C ILE A 182 24.53 -0.50 8.61
N GLN A 183 24.82 -0.92 7.37
CA GLN A 183 26.10 -0.62 6.73
C GLN A 183 26.27 0.88 6.44
N SER A 184 25.22 1.59 6.04
CA SER A 184 25.31 3.05 5.88
C SER A 184 25.54 3.75 7.21
N VAL A 185 24.83 3.35 8.27
CA VAL A 185 25.05 3.88 9.63
C VAL A 185 26.48 3.65 10.10
N LYS A 186 27.05 2.46 9.85
CA LYS A 186 28.45 2.18 10.13
C LYS A 186 29.38 3.11 9.36
N ALA A 187 29.18 3.27 8.05
CA ALA A 187 30.00 4.14 7.22
C ALA A 187 29.97 5.60 7.69
N ASP A 188 28.80 6.09 8.10
CA ASP A 188 28.63 7.43 8.69
C ASP A 188 29.37 7.53 10.03
N CYS A 189 29.26 6.53 10.90
CA CYS A 189 30.02 6.46 12.15
C CYS A 189 31.53 6.48 11.89
N ASP A 190 32.02 5.68 10.94
CA ASP A 190 33.44 5.63 10.58
C ASP A 190 33.93 7.00 10.10
N ALA A 191 33.15 7.71 9.26
CA ALA A 191 33.49 9.07 8.83
C ALA A 191 33.60 10.06 10.02
N ARG A 192 32.75 9.93 11.05
CA ARG A 192 32.83 10.75 12.27
C ARG A 192 34.02 10.38 13.15
N VAL A 193 34.39 9.10 13.23
CA VAL A 193 35.61 8.63 13.90
C VAL A 193 36.86 9.19 13.20
N HIS A 194 36.89 9.27 11.87
CA HIS A 194 37.98 9.92 11.13
C HIS A 194 38.08 11.42 11.41
N SER A 195 36.94 12.11 11.53
CA SER A 195 36.91 13.53 11.94
C SER A 195 37.47 13.72 13.36
N MET A 196 37.11 12.82 14.29
CA MET A 196 37.66 12.80 15.65
C MET A 196 39.18 12.58 15.65
N LEU A 197 39.69 11.68 14.81
CA LEU A 197 41.13 11.47 14.64
C LEU A 197 41.82 12.76 14.20
N ALA A 198 41.28 13.45 13.19
CA ALA A 198 41.84 14.72 12.72
C ALA A 198 41.86 15.80 13.81
N GLN A 199 40.81 15.87 14.65
CA GLN A 199 40.77 16.78 15.80
C GLN A 199 41.83 16.42 16.85
N LEU A 200 41.98 15.15 17.19
CA LEU A 200 43.01 14.71 18.14
C LEU A 200 44.42 14.98 17.63
N LEU A 201 44.68 14.77 16.34
CA LEU A 201 45.96 15.13 15.72
C LEU A 201 46.22 16.63 15.79
N ARG A 202 45.19 17.46 15.57
CA ARG A 202 45.32 18.92 15.70
C ARG A 202 45.70 19.33 17.13
N VAL A 203 45.12 18.69 18.15
CA VAL A 203 45.52 18.94 19.56
C VAL A 203 47.00 18.61 19.80
N LEU A 204 47.58 17.64 19.09
CA LEU A 204 49.02 17.34 19.15
C LEU A 204 49.90 18.41 18.48
N HIS A 205 49.34 19.25 17.60
CA HIS A 205 50.05 20.35 16.95
C HIS A 205 49.88 21.67 17.70
N GLU A 206 48.85 21.83 18.52
CA GLU A 206 48.57 23.05 19.28
C GLU A 206 49.28 23.08 20.66
N GLN A 207 49.25 24.25 21.32
CA GLN A 207 49.77 24.41 22.68
C GLN A 207 48.83 23.74 23.68
N ALA A 208 49.19 22.55 24.17
CA ALA A 208 48.39 21.80 25.12
C ALA A 208 49.21 21.36 26.33
N LYS A 209 48.56 21.32 27.51
CA LYS A 209 49.19 20.82 28.74
C LYS A 209 49.48 19.31 28.61
N LEU A 210 50.57 18.85 29.23
CA LEU A 210 51.01 17.44 29.18
C LEU A 210 49.88 16.42 29.50
N PRO A 211 48.99 16.65 30.48
CA PRO A 211 47.85 15.76 30.74
C PRO A 211 46.82 15.68 29.62
N ALA A 212 46.67 16.74 28.81
CA ALA A 212 45.78 16.73 27.65
C ALA A 212 46.39 15.93 26.49
N LEU A 213 47.70 16.08 26.26
CA LEU A 213 48.44 15.30 25.26
C LEU A 213 48.43 13.80 25.59
N PHE A 214 48.67 13.45 26.85
CA PHE A 214 48.63 12.05 27.28
C PHE A 214 47.24 11.41 27.09
N ARG A 215 46.17 12.17 27.39
CA ARG A 215 44.80 11.73 27.12
C ARG A 215 44.52 11.56 25.63
N ALA A 216 44.93 12.52 24.79
CA ALA A 216 44.76 12.44 23.34
C ALA A 216 45.46 11.22 22.74
N VAL A 217 46.73 10.98 23.11
CA VAL A 217 47.49 9.79 22.70
C VAL A 217 46.84 8.51 23.22
N GLY A 218 46.33 8.52 24.46
CA GLY A 218 45.59 7.40 25.03
C GLY A 218 44.33 7.05 24.24
N PHE A 219 43.58 8.04 23.74
CA PHE A 219 42.42 7.82 22.88
C PHE A 219 42.80 7.36 21.47
N LEU A 220 43.88 7.92 20.89
CA LEU A 220 44.40 7.48 19.60
C LEU A 220 44.84 6.00 19.64
N ARG A 221 45.46 5.55 20.74
CA ARG A 221 45.76 4.11 20.93
C ARG A 221 44.50 3.26 21.02
N LYS A 222 43.46 3.74 21.69
CA LYS A 222 42.19 3.01 21.82
C LYS A 222 41.38 2.93 20.52
N MET A 223 41.61 3.85 19.59
CA MET A 223 41.00 3.82 18.26
C MET A 223 41.59 2.72 17.36
N ASP A 224 42.82 2.27 17.63
CA ASP A 224 43.53 1.22 16.88
C ASP A 224 43.64 1.46 15.36
N VAL A 225 43.54 2.73 14.93
CA VAL A 225 43.64 3.14 13.52
C VAL A 225 45.10 3.34 13.10
N LEU A 226 45.97 3.71 14.04
CA LEU A 226 47.38 4.03 13.82
C LEU A 226 48.26 3.02 14.54
N SER A 227 49.28 2.50 13.85
CA SER A 227 50.30 1.66 14.50
C SER A 227 51.10 2.47 15.53
N GLU A 228 51.76 1.78 16.46
CA GLU A 228 52.55 2.44 17.50
C GLU A 228 53.68 3.32 16.91
N GLN A 229 54.28 2.87 15.81
CA GLN A 229 55.32 3.63 15.09
C GLN A 229 54.74 4.89 14.43
N GLU A 230 53.60 4.79 13.75
CA GLU A 230 52.93 5.95 13.14
C GLU A 230 52.46 6.95 14.18
N LEU A 231 51.95 6.47 15.32
CA LEU A 231 51.54 7.32 16.43
C LEU A 231 52.73 8.09 17.02
N ALA A 232 53.88 7.43 17.19
CA ALA A 232 55.10 8.06 17.66
C ALA A 232 55.61 9.13 16.67
N LEU A 233 55.58 8.83 15.37
CA LEU A 233 55.93 9.79 14.32
C LEU A 233 54.97 10.98 14.28
N ALA A 234 53.66 10.75 14.38
CA ALA A 234 52.65 11.81 14.42
C ALA A 234 52.83 12.72 15.65
N PHE A 235 53.15 12.14 16.81
CA PHE A 235 53.46 12.91 18.02
C PHE A 235 54.73 13.74 17.85
N LEU A 236 55.81 13.14 17.37
CA LEU A 236 57.09 13.83 17.18
C LEU A 236 56.98 14.96 16.15
N SER A 237 56.32 14.69 15.02
CA SER A 237 56.06 15.67 13.96
C SER A 237 55.19 16.83 14.47
N GLY A 238 54.12 16.54 15.21
CA GLY A 238 53.24 17.57 15.77
C GLY A 238 53.94 18.45 16.81
N ARG A 239 54.85 17.89 17.61
CA ARG A 239 55.68 18.65 18.56
C ARG A 239 56.83 19.40 17.90
N SER A 240 57.44 18.85 16.86
CA SER A 240 58.42 19.56 16.05
C SER A 240 57.79 20.79 15.39
N SER A 241 56.60 20.66 14.78
CA SER A 241 55.88 21.77 14.14
C SER A 241 55.48 22.87 15.13
N TYR A 242 55.06 22.49 16.34
CA TYR A 242 54.76 23.45 17.39
C TYR A 242 55.98 24.21 17.91
N LEU A 243 57.09 23.50 18.12
CA LEU A 243 58.33 24.12 18.55
C LEU A 243 58.88 25.07 17.47
N ASP A 244 58.84 24.67 16.20
CA ASP A 244 59.24 25.52 15.08
C ASP A 244 58.34 26.77 14.98
N GLY A 245 57.02 26.61 15.13
CA GLY A 245 56.08 27.73 15.22
C GLY A 245 56.38 28.67 16.40
N SER A 246 56.69 28.11 17.58
CA SER A 246 57.03 28.90 18.78
C SER A 246 58.37 29.63 18.61
N LEU A 247 59.37 28.98 18.01
CA LEU A 247 60.66 29.57 17.72
C LEU A 247 60.53 30.73 16.73
N ARG A 248 59.73 30.59 15.68
CA ARG A 248 59.47 31.68 14.72
C ARG A 248 58.83 32.91 15.37
N VAL A 249 57.91 32.70 16.30
CA VAL A 249 57.31 33.81 17.07
C VAL A 249 58.38 34.54 17.90
N LEU A 250 59.23 33.79 18.61
CA LEU A 250 60.32 34.36 19.40
C LEU A 250 61.39 35.05 18.53
N GLU A 251 61.71 34.49 17.37
CA GLU A 251 62.62 35.10 16.39
C GLU A 251 62.07 36.41 15.86
N ALA A 252 60.75 36.50 15.63
CA ALA A 252 60.08 37.73 15.23
C ALA A 252 60.10 38.80 16.34
N GLU A 253 59.85 38.41 17.59
CA GLU A 253 59.95 39.32 18.75
C GLU A 253 61.39 39.84 18.94
N LYS A 254 62.38 38.95 18.83
CA LYS A 254 63.80 39.33 18.88
C LYS A 254 64.15 40.33 17.77
N LYS A 255 63.73 40.06 16.53
CA LYS A 255 63.96 40.97 15.39
C LYS A 255 63.26 42.32 15.58
N GLY A 256 62.08 42.33 16.20
CA GLY A 256 61.39 43.55 16.60
C GLY A 256 62.19 44.37 17.61
N MET A 257 62.69 43.73 18.67
CA MET A 257 63.56 44.36 19.67
C MET A 257 64.88 44.87 19.06
N ASP A 258 65.55 44.08 18.22
CA ASP A 258 66.76 44.51 17.53
C ASP A 258 66.50 45.69 16.58
N GLY A 259 65.31 45.74 15.97
CA GLY A 259 64.84 46.86 15.15
C GLY A 259 64.57 48.12 15.96
N GLU A 260 63.86 48.02 17.09
CA GLU A 260 63.60 49.15 18.00
C GLU A 260 64.89 49.72 18.58
N VAL A 261 65.81 48.85 19.03
CA VAL A 261 67.13 49.25 19.53
C VAL A 261 67.97 49.92 18.43
N SER A 262 67.85 49.47 17.18
CA SER A 262 68.53 50.10 16.05
C SER A 262 67.96 51.49 15.74
N VAL A 263 66.63 51.65 15.79
CA VAL A 263 65.95 52.94 15.59
C VAL A 263 66.24 53.92 16.73
N GLU A 264 66.30 53.45 17.97
CA GLU A 264 66.69 54.28 19.12
C GLU A 264 68.15 54.74 19.02
N ARG A 265 69.08 53.86 18.64
CA ARG A 265 70.49 54.25 18.40
C ARG A 265 70.64 55.25 17.26
N GLU A 266 69.85 55.10 16.19
CA GLU A 266 69.86 56.03 15.07
C GLU A 266 69.30 57.40 15.47
N ARG A 267 68.20 57.44 16.24
CA ARG A 267 67.66 58.67 16.84
C ARG A 267 68.63 59.35 17.80
N GLU A 268 69.32 58.59 18.66
CA GLU A 268 70.35 59.11 19.55
C GLU A 268 71.54 59.68 18.77
N SER A 269 71.95 59.03 17.69
CA SER A 269 73.03 59.53 16.84
C SER A 269 72.63 60.85 16.17
N GLN A 270 71.41 60.95 15.61
CA GLN A 270 70.85 62.19 15.07
C GLN A 270 70.78 63.31 16.13
N ALA A 271 70.34 63.00 17.35
CA ALA A 271 70.28 63.96 18.43
C ALA A 271 71.67 64.48 18.85
N ARG A 272 72.70 63.62 18.86
CA ARG A 272 74.09 64.03 19.10
C ARG A 272 74.63 64.92 17.98
N TYR A 273 74.33 64.61 16.72
CA TYR A 273 74.72 65.45 15.59
C TYR A 273 74.18 66.88 15.75
N LEU A 274 72.88 67.02 16.06
CA LEU A 274 72.24 68.32 16.30
C LEU A 274 72.85 69.10 17.47
N LYS A 275 73.33 68.39 18.51
CA LYS A 275 73.95 69.00 19.70
C LYS A 275 75.43 69.39 19.50
N SER A 276 76.15 68.77 18.56
CA SER A 276 77.56 69.09 18.27
C SER A 276 77.75 70.25 17.28
N THR A 277 76.70 70.63 16.55
CA THR A 277 76.69 71.83 15.71
C THR A 277 76.72 73.10 16.57
N PRO A 278 77.72 73.98 16.45
CA PRO A 278 77.77 75.23 17.20
C PRO A 278 76.71 76.24 16.70
N PRO A 279 76.27 77.19 17.53
CA PRO A 279 75.17 78.08 17.18
C PRO A 279 75.69 79.19 16.25
N PHE A 280 75.27 79.18 14.98
CA PHE A 280 75.35 80.38 14.14
C PHE A 280 74.05 81.18 14.25
N SER A 281 74.24 82.48 14.43
CA SER A 281 73.26 83.51 14.77
C SER A 281 72.28 83.87 13.65
N SER A 282 71.05 84.16 14.09
CA SER A 282 70.16 85.27 13.68
C SER A 282 69.69 85.45 12.22
N THR A 283 68.35 85.41 12.13
CA THR A 283 67.42 86.29 11.39
C THR A 283 67.06 86.01 9.92
N PRO A 284 65.78 86.25 9.54
CA PRO A 284 65.15 85.73 8.32
C PRO A 284 65.22 86.73 7.14
N PRO A 285 64.81 86.32 5.93
CA PRO A 285 64.12 87.26 5.07
C PRO A 285 62.80 86.75 4.49
N ARG A 286 61.93 87.75 4.35
CA ARG A 286 60.61 87.86 3.75
C ARG A 286 60.56 87.45 2.27
N GLU A 287 59.47 86.75 1.95
CA GLU A 287 58.66 86.74 0.72
C GLU A 287 59.31 86.90 -0.67
N ARG A 288 59.02 85.93 -1.55
CA ARG A 288 58.62 86.26 -2.92
C ARG A 288 57.60 85.26 -3.46
N ASN A 289 56.38 85.76 -3.63
CA ASN A 289 55.35 85.19 -4.48
C ASN A 289 55.89 85.00 -5.91
N LEU A 290 55.68 83.82 -6.50
CA LEU A 290 55.54 83.69 -7.94
C LEU A 290 54.48 82.62 -8.28
N HIS A 291 53.33 83.13 -8.68
CA HIS A 291 52.25 82.43 -9.37
C HIS A 291 52.76 81.86 -10.71
N ARG A 292 52.46 80.59 -11.01
CA ARG A 292 51.76 80.10 -12.21
C ARG A 292 52.23 78.73 -12.72
N ARG A 293 51.23 77.87 -12.83
CA ARG A 293 50.81 77.06 -13.99
C ARG A 293 51.50 75.73 -14.28
N ASN A 294 50.58 74.79 -14.55
CA ASN A 294 50.63 73.69 -15.52
C ASN A 294 51.53 72.51 -15.09
N SER A 295 51.21 71.24 -15.35
CA SER A 295 50.15 70.56 -16.09
C SER A 295 50.61 69.10 -16.18
N MET A 296 49.68 68.16 -16.20
CA MET A 296 49.82 66.82 -16.81
C MET A 296 50.76 65.79 -16.13
N PHE A 297 50.19 64.67 -15.66
CA PHE A 297 49.96 63.40 -16.38
C PHE A 297 51.25 62.59 -16.60
N CYS A 298 51.43 61.54 -15.79
CA CYS A 298 51.62 60.11 -16.15
C CYS A 298 51.68 59.29 -14.85
#